data_AF-A0AAD6J153-F1
#
_entry.id   AF-A0AAD6J153-F1
#
_cell.length_a   1.000
_cell.length_b   1.000
_cell.length_c   1.000
_cell.angle_alpha   90.00
_cell.angle_beta   90.00
_cell.angle_gamma   90.00
#
_symmetry.space_group_name_H-M   'P 1'
#
loop_
_entity.id
_entity.type
_entity.pdbx_description
1 polymer ?
#
loop_
_entity_poly.entity_id
_entity_poly.type
_entity_poly.pdbx_seq_one_letter_code
_entity_poly.pdbx_strand_id
1 'polypeptide(L)'
;MAQGTKKLSKPTASKSRPQALGPKKGHRTIAPKKNILVKQKALKKKVTSGLTAKTERNLAEKAGHLELLPGGKKDRNKAAIAKAK
;
A
#
# COMPACT_ATOMS: atom_id res chain seq x y z
N MET A 1 -39.26 52.06 34.59
CA MET A 1 -38.72 51.46 33.35
C MET A 1 -37.37 50.83 33.67
N ALA A 2 -37.31 49.52 33.90
CA ALA A 2 -36.08 48.79 34.15
C ALA A 2 -35.95 47.68 33.12
N GLN A 3 -35.10 47.90 32.11
CA GLN A 3 -34.77 46.88 31.11
C GLN A 3 -33.34 46.39 31.41
N GLY A 4 -33.28 45.20 32.02
CA GLY A 4 -32.09 44.62 32.61
C GLY A 4 -30.99 44.23 31.61
N THR A 5 -29.82 43.98 32.19
CA THR A 5 -28.56 43.62 31.55
C THR A 5 -28.69 42.37 30.67
N LYS A 6 -28.33 42.48 29.38
CA LYS A 6 -28.29 41.33 28.47
C LYS A 6 -27.11 40.42 28.84
N LYS A 7 -27.39 39.14 29.08
CA LYS A 7 -26.38 38.14 29.46
C LYS A 7 -25.39 37.91 28.31
N LEU A 8 -24.09 37.94 28.62
CA LEU A 8 -23.03 37.54 27.70
C LEU A 8 -23.23 36.07 27.30
N SER A 9 -23.38 35.82 26.00
CA SER A 9 -23.35 34.48 25.43
C SER A 9 -21.98 33.86 25.67
N LYS A 10 -21.92 32.77 26.44
CA LYS A 10 -20.73 31.90 26.53
C LYS A 10 -20.30 31.50 25.10
N PRO A 11 -19.00 31.42 24.77
CA PRO A 11 -18.59 30.79 23.53
C PRO A 11 -19.03 29.32 23.60
N THR A 12 -19.89 28.91 22.68
CA THR A 12 -20.13 27.50 22.41
C THR A 12 -18.84 26.94 21.83
N ALA A 13 -18.01 26.36 22.69
CA ALA A 13 -16.92 25.51 22.22
C ALA A 13 -17.57 24.43 21.33
N SER A 14 -17.46 24.58 20.01
CA SER A 14 -17.89 23.55 19.08
C SER A 14 -17.07 22.32 19.44
N LYS A 15 -17.72 21.34 20.07
CA LYS A 15 -17.08 20.09 20.46
C LYS A 15 -16.69 19.41 19.16
N SER A 16 -15.43 19.55 18.76
CA SER A 16 -14.91 18.91 17.55
C SER A 16 -15.18 17.42 17.71
N ARG A 17 -16.06 16.87 16.87
CA ARG A 17 -16.35 15.43 16.88
C ARG A 17 -15.01 14.70 16.80
N PRO A 18 -14.76 13.67 17.64
CA PRO A 18 -13.51 12.93 17.57
C PRO A 18 -13.32 12.46 16.12
N GLN A 19 -12.21 12.85 15.50
CA GLN A 19 -11.88 12.38 14.16
C GLN A 19 -11.90 10.86 14.19
N ALA A 20 -12.62 10.26 13.24
CA ALA A 20 -12.70 8.81 13.13
C ALA A 20 -11.28 8.22 13.17
N LEU A 21 -11.08 7.15 13.93
CA LEU A 21 -9.80 6.42 14.04
C LEU A 21 -9.33 5.80 12.69
N GLY A 22 -10.06 6.06 11.61
CA GLY A 22 -9.74 5.63 10.27
C GLY A 22 -8.99 6.69 9.46
N PRO A 23 -8.44 6.30 8.32
CA PRO A 23 -7.83 7.24 7.41
C PRO A 23 -8.84 8.33 6.99
N LYS A 24 -8.39 9.59 6.86
CA LYS A 24 -9.24 10.67 6.36
C LYS A 24 -9.91 10.23 5.05
N LYS A 25 -11.19 10.60 4.88
CA LYS A 25 -11.94 10.36 3.64
C LYS A 25 -11.09 10.83 2.45
N GLY A 26 -10.70 9.90 1.57
CA GLY A 26 -9.79 10.14 0.43
C GLY A 26 -8.40 9.51 0.58
N HIS A 27 -7.83 9.44 1.79
CA HIS A 27 -6.53 8.82 2.03
C HIS A 27 -6.69 7.35 2.38
N ARG A 28 -7.00 6.48 1.41
CA ARG A 28 -7.39 5.07 1.68
C ARG A 28 -6.32 4.19 2.32
N THR A 29 -5.04 4.61 2.30
CA THR A 29 -3.92 3.84 2.84
C THR A 29 -2.98 4.70 3.67
N ILE A 30 -2.74 4.34 4.93
CA ILE A 30 -1.77 5.05 5.79
C ILE A 30 -0.40 4.40 5.60
N ALA A 31 0.61 5.19 5.23
CA ALA A 31 1.98 4.68 5.13
C ALA A 31 2.52 4.31 6.53
N PRO A 32 3.19 3.15 6.67
CA PRO A 32 3.80 2.78 7.94
C PRO A 32 4.94 3.76 8.28
N LYS A 33 4.89 4.35 9.46
CA LYS A 33 5.93 5.28 9.95
C LYS A 33 7.04 4.58 10.74
N LYS A 34 6.75 3.40 11.32
CA LYS A 34 7.72 2.64 12.11
C LYS A 34 8.65 1.85 11.18
N ASN A 35 9.96 1.94 11.40
CA ASN A 35 10.97 1.28 10.57
C ASN A 35 10.75 -0.24 10.40
N ILE A 36 10.31 -0.94 11.46
CA ILE A 36 9.99 -2.37 11.40
C ILE A 36 8.87 -2.65 10.38
N LEU A 37 7.81 -1.83 10.38
CA LEU A 37 6.67 -1.98 9.48
C LEU A 37 7.03 -1.60 8.03
N VAL A 38 7.94 -0.65 7.83
CA VAL A 38 8.47 -0.32 6.49
C VAL A 38 9.22 -1.54 5.92
N LYS A 39 10.09 -2.16 6.72
CA LYS A 39 10.82 -3.38 6.33
C LYS A 39 9.85 -4.52 5.99
N GLN A 40 8.85 -4.76 6.82
CA GLN A 40 7.82 -5.77 6.55
C GLN A 40 7.03 -5.49 5.27
N LYS A 41 6.65 -4.23 5.01
CA LYS A 41 5.95 -3.84 3.77
C LYS A 41 6.82 -4.08 2.53
N ALA A 42 8.12 -3.77 2.61
CA ALA A 42 9.07 -4.03 1.53
C ALA A 42 9.25 -5.54 1.26
N LEU A 43 9.36 -6.34 2.33
CA LEU A 43 9.43 -7.81 2.22
C LEU A 43 8.16 -8.39 1.60
N LYS A 44 6.98 -7.95 2.05
CA LYS A 44 5.68 -8.35 1.46
C LYS A 44 5.65 -8.05 -0.04
N LYS A 45 6.00 -6.83 -0.46
CA LYS A 45 6.06 -6.44 -1.88
C LYS A 45 6.99 -7.35 -2.70
N LYS A 46 8.18 -7.66 -2.17
CA LYS A 46 9.15 -8.54 -2.83
C LYS A 46 8.60 -9.96 -3.02
N VAL A 47 8.01 -10.53 -1.97
CA VAL A 47 7.43 -11.89 -2.03
C VAL A 47 6.23 -11.94 -2.99
N THR A 48 5.31 -10.97 -2.90
CA THR A 48 4.13 -10.93 -3.77
C THR A 48 4.52 -10.77 -5.24
N SER A 49 5.50 -9.91 -5.57
CA SER A 49 5.97 -9.76 -6.96
C SER A 49 6.54 -11.05 -7.56
N GLY A 50 7.21 -11.87 -6.74
CA GLY A 50 7.72 -13.17 -7.19
C GLY A 50 6.61 -14.19 -7.37
N LEU A 51 5.54 -14.11 -6.56
CA LEU A 51 4.39 -14.99 -6.66
C LEU A 51 3.57 -14.69 -7.92
N THR A 52 3.35 -13.42 -8.24
CA THR A 52 2.71 -12.99 -9.50
C THR A 52 3.48 -13.45 -10.74
N ALA A 53 4.82 -13.30 -10.75
CA ALA A 53 5.63 -13.77 -11.87
C ALA A 53 5.62 -15.30 -12.04
N LYS A 54 5.41 -16.07 -10.96
CA LYS A 54 5.24 -17.53 -11.04
C LYS A 54 3.85 -17.90 -11.57
N THR A 55 2.81 -17.19 -11.13
CA THR A 55 1.45 -17.43 -11.63
C THR A 55 1.32 -17.12 -13.11
N GLU A 56 1.97 -16.04 -13.57
CA GLU A 56 2.03 -15.70 -15.00
C GLU A 56 2.71 -16.80 -15.82
N ARG A 57 3.86 -17.33 -15.35
CA ARG A 57 4.52 -18.47 -15.99
C ARG A 57 3.64 -19.71 -16.05
N ASN A 58 3.02 -20.09 -14.93
CA ASN A 58 2.16 -21.27 -14.90
C ASN A 58 0.95 -21.11 -15.85
N LEU A 59 0.40 -19.90 -15.99
CA LEU A 59 -0.67 -19.63 -16.95
C LEU A 59 -0.17 -19.69 -18.40
N ALA A 60 1.01 -19.13 -18.69
CA ALA A 60 1.59 -19.17 -20.03
C ALA A 60 2.04 -20.57 -20.45
N GLU A 61 2.58 -21.37 -19.52
CA GLU A 61 2.89 -22.79 -19.72
C GLU A 61 1.62 -23.57 -20.09
N LYS A 62 0.53 -23.37 -19.33
CA LYS A 62 -0.78 -23.99 -19.64
C LYS A 62 -1.34 -23.53 -20.98
N ALA A 63 -1.10 -22.28 -21.36
CA ALA A 63 -1.53 -21.71 -22.64
C ALA A 63 -0.58 -22.01 -23.80
N GLY A 64 0.56 -22.67 -23.58
CA GLY A 64 1.55 -22.96 -24.62
C GLY A 64 2.32 -21.73 -25.14
N HIS A 65 2.26 -20.58 -24.45
CA HIS A 65 2.83 -19.30 -24.89
C HIS A 65 3.88 -18.75 -23.93
N LEU A 66 4.72 -19.64 -23.39
CA LEU A 66 5.74 -19.30 -22.41
C LEU A 66 6.77 -18.27 -22.95
N GLU A 67 7.02 -18.28 -24.26
CA GLU A 67 8.02 -17.43 -24.92
C GLU A 67 7.67 -15.93 -24.91
N LEU A 68 6.40 -15.59 -24.74
CA LEU A 68 5.95 -14.20 -24.68
C LEU A 68 6.21 -13.55 -23.32
N LEU A 69 6.58 -14.33 -22.30
CA LEU A 69 6.85 -13.78 -20.98
C LEU A 69 8.26 -13.21 -20.89
N PRO A 70 8.42 -11.94 -20.46
CA PRO A 70 9.74 -11.38 -20.23
C PRO A 70 10.40 -12.12 -19.07
N GLY A 71 11.47 -12.87 -19.37
CA GLY A 71 12.25 -13.60 -18.36
C GLY A 71 12.69 -12.69 -17.21
N GLY A 72 12.51 -13.17 -15.98
CA GLY A 72 12.82 -12.42 -14.76
C GLY A 72 14.33 -12.33 -14.51
N LYS A 73 14.75 -11.44 -13.59
CA LYS A 73 16.17 -11.19 -13.29
C LYS A 73 16.96 -12.47 -12.93
N LYS A 74 16.31 -13.43 -12.24
CA LYS A 74 16.90 -14.73 -11.91
C LYS A 74 17.06 -15.64 -13.13
N ASP A 75 16.12 -15.60 -14.07
CA ASP A 75 16.19 -16.41 -15.29
C ASP A 75 17.25 -15.84 -16.23
N ARG A 76 17.39 -14.50 -16.29
CA ARG A 76 18.48 -13.83 -17.00
C ARG A 76 19.85 -14.19 -16.42
N ASN A 77 19.98 -14.23 -15.09
CA ASN A 77 21.22 -14.66 -14.44
C ASN A 77 21.53 -16.14 -14.72
N LYS A 78 20.52 -17.02 -14.69
CA LYS A 78 20.70 -18.43 -15.07
C LYS A 78 21.09 -18.59 -16.53
N ALA A 79 20.45 -17.84 -17.44
CA ALA A 79 20.79 -17.83 -18.86
C ALA A 79 22.20 -17.26 -19.11
N ALA A 80 22.62 -16.24 -18.35
CA ALA A 80 23.98 -15.69 -18.43
C ALA A 80 25.03 -16.69 -17.94
N ILE A 81 24.76 -17.40 -16.83
CA ILE A 81 25.64 -18.47 -16.31
C ILE A 81 25.70 -19.65 -17.30
N ALA A 82 24.57 -20.02 -17.91
CA ALA A 82 24.51 -21.08 -18.91
C ALA A 82 25.20 -20.71 -20.24
N LYS A 83 25.28 -19.42 -20.60
CA LYS A 83 26.04 -18.94 -21.76
C LYS A 83 27.55 -18.82 -21.49
N ALA A 84 27.96 -18.69 -20.24
CA ALA A 84 29.36 -18.55 -19.84
C ALA A 84 30.04 -19.91 -19.59
N LYS A 85 29.31 -21.01 -19.77
CA LYS A 85 29.76 -22.39 -19.58
C LYS A 85 29.72 -23.11 -20.91
#